data_AF-A0A945YD81-F1
#
_entry.id   AF-A0A945YD81-F1
#
_cell.length_a   1.000
_cell.length_b   1.000
_cell.length_c   1.000
_cell.angle_alpha   90.00
_cell.angle_beta   90.00
_cell.angle_gamma   90.00
#
_symmetry.space_group_name_H-M   'P 1'
#
loop_
_entity.id
_entity.type
_entity.pdbx_description
1 polymer ?
#
loop_
_entity_poly.entity_id
_entity_poly.type
_entity_poly.pdbx_seq_one_letter_code
_entity_poly.pdbx_strand_id
1 'polypeptide(L)'
;MNLPTRSPSIIRTVFGGVAFGLVSVGWTAPKVVDSQSAPARDYRLFVGIDVKIMVGGDFKMVAAYENSFAHVAEAGVPKIYKHDLESIDYDHTPRLGRNPISITNLKASRERGMDRETLKWMNRQNQLRMYNDVQVDQLEAQLNAAHQTASAQSETLAPGEVKPEVRVAEQALQGYELRSGQIADGTFYADRISGKAKVEPNALKISATLASPVKITDAYLAFVTRTSSPDEGYTDNVFFHHIGEIESEPREIEFYQEGFPEGFHLKTIDIHVFKNGREIVSNVSPKQLPLSRAELHEYVALERVSMHRGKTIPAEPIWTLTPPALLASSDPHDFDFPVVVEVDEMGRVTGWDSKSVLPPTVQAALKDLVFKPALNAGEPVAGQAEVSLRDFFQK
;
A
#
# COMPACT_ATOMS: atom_id res chain seq x y z
N MET A 1 -19.18 7.61 28.23
CA MET A 1 -20.59 7.31 27.89
C MET A 1 -20.78 5.82 28.11
N ASN A 2 -21.48 5.43 29.18
CA ASN A 2 -21.62 4.03 29.59
C ASN A 2 -22.73 3.36 28.78
N LEU A 3 -22.45 2.21 28.17
CA LEU A 3 -23.43 1.35 27.51
C LEU A 3 -23.98 0.31 28.51
N PRO A 4 -25.30 0.03 28.52
CA PRO A 4 -25.87 -0.99 29.38
C PRO A 4 -25.77 -2.39 28.76
N THR A 5 -25.39 -3.36 29.56
CA THR A 5 -25.45 -4.79 29.26
C THR A 5 -26.88 -5.31 29.43
N ARG A 6 -27.41 -6.02 28.42
CA ARG A 6 -28.68 -6.76 28.51
C ARG A 6 -28.40 -8.26 28.65
N SER A 7 -28.88 -8.86 29.74
CA SER A 7 -28.98 -10.31 29.92
C SER A 7 -30.10 -10.91 29.06
N PRO A 8 -29.96 -12.16 28.58
CA PRO A 8 -31.06 -12.84 27.90
C PRO A 8 -32.02 -13.51 28.91
N SER A 9 -33.31 -13.27 28.70
CA SER A 9 -34.41 -13.92 29.41
C SER A 9 -34.69 -15.31 28.83
N ILE A 10 -34.76 -16.33 29.69
CA ILE A 10 -35.15 -17.70 29.34
C ILE A 10 -36.68 -17.76 29.23
N ILE A 11 -37.20 -18.07 28.03
CA ILE A 11 -38.62 -18.40 27.81
C ILE A 11 -38.79 -19.91 27.96
N ARG A 12 -39.52 -20.34 28.99
CA ARG A 12 -40.01 -21.71 29.16
C ARG A 12 -41.31 -21.87 28.38
N THR A 13 -41.27 -22.60 27.27
CA THR A 13 -42.48 -23.04 26.55
C THR A 13 -42.91 -24.40 27.06
N VAL A 14 -44.14 -24.47 27.57
CA VAL A 14 -44.85 -25.70 27.94
C VAL A 14 -45.49 -26.27 26.69
N PHE A 15 -45.11 -27.49 26.28
CA PHE A 15 -45.79 -28.22 25.21
C PHE A 15 -46.79 -29.21 25.80
N GLY A 16 -48.05 -29.07 25.38
CA GLY A 16 -49.13 -30.02 25.66
C GLY A 16 -49.00 -31.28 24.82
N GLY A 17 -49.34 -32.41 25.42
CA GLY A 17 -49.28 -33.73 24.80
C GLY A 17 -50.40 -33.96 23.79
N VAL A 18 -50.03 -34.48 22.63
CA VAL A 18 -50.93 -35.11 21.66
C VAL A 18 -50.46 -36.56 21.51
N ALA A 19 -51.35 -37.50 21.82
CA ALA A 19 -51.11 -38.92 21.66
C ALA A 19 -51.19 -39.31 20.17
N PHE A 20 -50.06 -39.71 19.60
CA PHE A 20 -49.98 -40.30 18.26
C PHE A 20 -49.80 -41.81 18.35
N GLY A 21 -50.60 -42.54 17.58
CA GLY A 21 -50.58 -44.00 17.49
C GLY A 21 -49.27 -44.53 16.93
N LEU A 22 -48.82 -45.65 17.51
CA LEU A 22 -47.64 -46.40 17.10
C LEU A 22 -47.88 -47.09 15.75
N VAL A 23 -47.27 -46.56 14.69
CA VAL A 23 -47.00 -47.32 13.46
C VAL A 23 -45.57 -47.81 13.56
N SER A 24 -45.38 -49.12 13.59
CA SER A 24 -44.08 -49.79 13.57
C SER A 24 -43.44 -49.67 12.18
N VAL A 25 -42.75 -48.54 11.95
CA VAL A 25 -41.85 -48.38 10.79
C VAL A 25 -40.62 -49.23 11.05
N GLY A 26 -40.34 -50.20 10.18
CA GLY A 26 -39.12 -51.02 10.26
C GLY A 26 -37.88 -50.15 10.21
N TRP A 27 -37.06 -50.19 11.26
CA TRP A 27 -35.78 -49.49 11.33
C TRP A 27 -34.79 -50.19 10.40
N THR A 28 -34.74 -49.79 9.14
CA THR A 28 -33.55 -50.05 8.31
C THR A 28 -32.40 -49.24 8.89
N ALA A 29 -31.31 -49.91 9.27
CA ALA A 29 -30.12 -49.27 9.79
C ALA A 29 -29.72 -48.08 8.89
N PRO A 30 -29.39 -46.90 9.47
CA PRO A 30 -29.01 -45.74 8.69
C PRO A 30 -27.85 -46.11 7.78
N LYS A 31 -28.07 -45.98 6.47
CA LYS A 31 -27.04 -46.21 5.46
C LYS A 31 -25.94 -45.17 5.71
N VAL A 32 -24.81 -45.62 6.23
CA VAL A 32 -23.62 -44.77 6.40
C VAL A 32 -23.20 -44.37 5.00
N VAL A 33 -23.50 -43.13 4.63
CA VAL A 33 -22.99 -42.55 3.40
C VAL A 33 -21.56 -42.13 3.74
N ASP A 34 -20.57 -42.83 3.17
CA ASP A 34 -19.18 -42.38 3.20
C ASP A 34 -19.15 -41.01 2.53
N SER A 35 -19.10 -39.97 3.36
CA SER A 35 -18.87 -38.61 2.90
C SER A 35 -17.43 -38.57 2.37
N GLN A 36 -17.27 -38.66 1.04
CA GLN A 36 -16.00 -38.30 0.42
C GLN A 36 -15.60 -36.90 0.89
N SER A 37 -14.35 -36.74 1.31
CA SER A 37 -13.82 -35.44 1.70
C SER A 37 -14.01 -34.45 0.56
N ALA A 38 -14.59 -33.29 0.86
CA ALA A 38 -14.74 -32.25 -0.15
C ALA A 38 -13.35 -31.89 -0.73
N PRO A 39 -13.23 -31.70 -2.05
CA PRO A 39 -11.96 -31.35 -2.66
C PRO A 39 -11.43 -30.04 -2.08
N ALA A 40 -10.10 -29.96 -1.91
CA ALA A 40 -9.44 -28.76 -1.43
C ALA A 40 -9.75 -27.56 -2.35
N ARG A 41 -10.10 -26.43 -1.75
CA ARG A 41 -10.48 -25.19 -2.45
C ARG A 41 -9.46 -24.10 -2.15
N ASP A 42 -8.25 -24.27 -2.69
CA ASP A 42 -7.09 -23.42 -2.39
C ASP A 42 -7.03 -22.16 -3.29
N TYR A 43 -7.89 -22.10 -4.31
CA TYR A 43 -7.98 -21.01 -5.26
C TYR A 43 -9.15 -20.08 -4.93
N ARG A 44 -9.03 -18.83 -5.38
CA ARG A 44 -10.03 -17.78 -5.18
C ARG A 44 -10.20 -17.00 -6.47
N LEU A 45 -11.44 -16.90 -6.94
CA LEU A 45 -11.85 -15.82 -7.82
C LEU A 45 -12.27 -14.66 -6.92
N PHE A 46 -11.70 -13.47 -7.11
CA PHE A 46 -11.97 -12.31 -6.26
C PHE A 46 -11.99 -11.03 -7.09
N VAL A 47 -12.51 -9.94 -6.53
CA VAL A 47 -12.40 -8.63 -7.16
C VAL A 47 -11.20 -7.92 -6.56
N GLY A 48 -10.18 -7.74 -7.39
CA GLY A 48 -8.97 -6.98 -7.07
C GLY A 48 -9.03 -5.57 -7.64
N ILE A 49 -7.90 -4.86 -7.58
CA ILE A 49 -7.70 -3.54 -8.18
C ILE A 49 -6.49 -3.50 -9.12
N ASP A 50 -6.62 -2.83 -10.26
CA ASP A 50 -5.50 -2.38 -11.09
C ASP A 50 -5.19 -0.93 -10.73
N VAL A 51 -4.01 -0.66 -10.16
CA VAL A 51 -3.62 0.70 -9.79
C VAL A 51 -2.90 1.39 -10.93
N LYS A 52 -3.28 2.64 -11.22
CA LYS A 52 -2.70 3.47 -12.27
C LYS A 52 -2.24 4.80 -11.70
N ILE A 53 -1.14 5.32 -12.24
CA ILE A 53 -0.58 6.62 -11.85
C ILE A 53 -0.48 7.52 -13.08
N MET A 54 -0.72 8.82 -12.89
CA MET A 54 -0.61 9.79 -13.97
C MET A 54 0.85 10.07 -14.32
N VAL A 55 1.23 9.88 -15.58
CA VAL A 55 2.58 10.14 -16.10
C VAL A 55 2.47 10.83 -17.45
N GLY A 56 2.98 12.06 -17.52
CA GLY A 56 2.93 12.85 -18.76
C GLY A 56 1.50 13.14 -19.26
N GLY A 57 0.52 13.17 -18.34
CA GLY A 57 -0.90 13.41 -18.65
C GLY A 57 -1.75 12.15 -18.89
N ASP A 58 -1.14 10.97 -18.95
CA ASP A 58 -1.84 9.70 -19.15
C ASP A 58 -1.76 8.81 -17.90
N PHE A 59 -2.84 8.07 -17.61
CA PHE A 59 -2.82 7.05 -16.56
C PHE A 59 -2.12 5.78 -17.05
N LYS A 60 -1.06 5.38 -16.35
CA LYS A 60 -0.26 4.19 -16.65
C LYS A 60 -0.29 3.20 -15.49
N MET A 61 -0.32 1.91 -15.79
CA MET A 61 -0.42 0.85 -14.78
C MET A 61 0.87 0.74 -13.94
N VAL A 62 0.70 0.59 -12.63
CA VAL A 62 1.81 0.37 -11.70
C VAL A 62 2.28 -1.08 -11.78
N ALA A 63 3.51 -1.25 -12.25
CA ALA A 63 4.20 -2.54 -12.38
C ALA A 63 4.86 -3.00 -11.07
N ALA A 64 5.31 -2.08 -10.23
CA ALA A 64 5.92 -2.40 -8.94
C ALA A 64 5.98 -1.17 -8.04
N TYR A 65 6.17 -1.39 -6.75
CA TYR A 65 6.47 -0.34 -5.79
C TYR A 65 7.60 -0.77 -4.86
N GLU A 66 8.73 -0.09 -4.92
CA GLU A 66 9.95 -0.45 -4.18
C GLU A 66 10.68 0.81 -3.73
N ASN A 67 11.20 0.84 -2.50
CA ASN A 67 12.01 1.96 -1.98
C ASN A 67 11.34 3.34 -2.12
N SER A 68 10.00 3.39 -1.98
CA SER A 68 9.19 4.60 -2.21
C SER A 68 9.13 5.10 -3.65
N PHE A 69 9.45 4.26 -4.62
CA PHE A 69 9.27 4.52 -6.04
C PHE A 69 8.21 3.62 -6.63
N ALA A 70 7.27 4.21 -7.36
CA ALA A 70 6.38 3.49 -8.24
C ALA A 70 7.06 3.26 -9.60
N HIS A 71 6.96 2.05 -10.10
CA HIS A 71 7.42 1.65 -11.42
C HIS A 71 6.22 1.49 -12.34
N VAL A 72 6.34 1.97 -13.57
CA VAL A 72 5.33 1.79 -14.62
C VAL A 72 5.78 0.66 -15.54
N ALA A 73 4.82 -0.13 -16.05
CA ALA A 73 5.10 -1.27 -16.93
C ALA A 73 5.73 -0.89 -18.29
N GLU A 74 5.68 0.38 -18.67
CA GLU A 74 6.15 0.86 -19.97
C GLU A 74 7.65 1.17 -19.94
N ALA A 75 8.39 0.58 -20.88
CA ALA A 75 9.83 0.75 -20.98
C ALA A 75 10.20 2.22 -21.25
N GLY A 76 11.23 2.71 -20.56
CA GLY A 76 11.74 4.07 -20.71
C GLY A 76 11.05 5.13 -19.83
N VAL A 77 9.98 4.77 -19.12
CA VAL A 77 9.37 5.65 -18.12
C VAL A 77 10.25 5.68 -16.85
N PRO A 78 10.69 6.86 -16.37
CA PRO A 78 11.47 6.94 -15.15
C PRO A 78 10.65 6.50 -13.94
N LYS A 79 11.32 5.97 -12.92
CA LYS A 79 10.70 5.66 -11.64
C LYS A 79 10.14 6.94 -11.01
N ILE A 80 8.92 6.88 -10.47
CA ILE A 80 8.24 8.05 -9.90
C ILE A 80 8.29 7.94 -8.39
N TYR A 81 8.82 8.97 -7.74
CA TYR A 81 8.93 8.99 -6.29
C TYR A 81 7.55 9.18 -5.65
N LYS A 82 7.30 8.58 -4.48
CA LYS A 82 6.01 8.63 -3.77
C LYS A 82 5.46 10.05 -3.64
N HIS A 83 6.31 11.04 -3.41
CA HIS A 83 5.91 12.44 -3.24
C HIS A 83 5.53 13.15 -4.54
N ASP A 84 5.92 12.59 -5.69
CA ASP A 84 5.65 13.13 -7.02
C ASP A 84 4.47 12.41 -7.70
N LEU A 85 3.77 11.52 -6.98
CA LEU A 85 2.55 10.89 -7.45
C LEU A 85 1.40 11.93 -7.42
N GLU A 86 1.21 12.64 -8.52
CA GLU A 86 0.21 13.72 -8.63
C GLU A 86 -1.23 13.21 -8.56
N SER A 87 -1.52 12.06 -9.18
CA SER A 87 -2.85 11.49 -9.26
C SER A 87 -2.76 9.98 -9.44
N ILE A 88 -3.57 9.26 -8.66
CA ILE A 88 -3.63 7.81 -8.67
C ILE A 88 -5.09 7.44 -8.93
N ASP A 89 -5.30 6.56 -9.89
CA ASP A 89 -6.59 6.00 -10.26
C ASP A 89 -6.56 4.48 -10.08
N TYR A 90 -7.72 3.84 -9.98
CA TYR A 90 -7.79 2.40 -9.86
C TYR A 90 -9.09 1.83 -10.43
N ASP A 91 -8.97 0.68 -11.09
CA ASP A 91 -10.10 -0.08 -11.61
C ASP A 91 -10.31 -1.37 -10.84
N HIS A 92 -11.57 -1.72 -10.59
CA HIS A 92 -11.90 -3.03 -10.03
C HIS A 92 -11.91 -4.09 -11.12
N THR A 93 -11.12 -5.14 -10.94
CA THR A 93 -11.02 -6.23 -11.93
C THR A 93 -11.16 -7.59 -11.28
N PRO A 94 -11.91 -8.54 -11.88
CA PRO A 94 -11.91 -9.92 -11.43
C PRO A 94 -10.50 -10.50 -11.61
N ARG A 95 -10.00 -11.19 -10.59
CA ARG A 95 -8.69 -11.84 -10.58
C ARG A 95 -8.77 -13.24 -10.01
N LEU A 96 -7.84 -14.08 -10.44
CA LEU A 96 -7.59 -15.38 -9.86
C LEU A 96 -6.37 -15.31 -8.94
N GLY A 97 -6.52 -15.83 -7.74
CA GLY A 97 -5.45 -15.94 -6.75
C GLY A 97 -5.48 -17.28 -6.04
N ARG A 98 -4.47 -17.51 -5.23
CA ARG A 98 -4.25 -18.74 -4.44
C ARG A 98 -3.75 -18.35 -3.07
N ASN A 99 -4.05 -19.17 -2.07
CA ASN A 99 -3.59 -19.02 -0.69
C ASN A 99 -3.85 -17.62 -0.11
N PRO A 100 -5.04 -17.35 0.45
CA PRO A 100 -5.37 -16.04 0.95
C PRO A 100 -4.42 -15.63 2.08
N ILE A 101 -3.83 -14.44 1.95
CA ILE A 101 -3.14 -13.76 3.03
C ILE A 101 -4.16 -13.46 4.12
N SER A 102 -3.80 -13.73 5.37
CA SER A 102 -4.61 -13.40 6.54
C SER A 102 -4.28 -11.99 7.00
N ILE A 103 -5.25 -11.10 6.92
CA ILE A 103 -5.23 -9.75 7.47
C ILE A 103 -6.21 -9.73 8.64
N THR A 104 -5.70 -9.48 9.83
CA THR A 104 -6.49 -9.42 11.08
C THR A 104 -6.17 -8.14 11.84
N ASN A 105 -7.00 -7.83 12.85
CA ASN A 105 -6.82 -6.66 13.71
C ASN A 105 -6.70 -5.33 12.94
N LEU A 106 -7.33 -5.22 11.77
CA LEU A 106 -7.33 -3.99 10.98
C LEU A 106 -8.00 -2.86 11.77
N LYS A 107 -7.20 -1.85 12.11
CA LYS A 107 -7.64 -0.62 12.78
C LYS A 107 -7.16 0.56 11.98
N ALA A 108 -8.03 1.56 11.88
CA ALA A 108 -7.70 2.84 11.30
C ALA A 108 -8.11 3.94 12.29
N SER A 109 -7.16 4.80 12.64
CA SER A 109 -7.37 5.94 13.52
C SER A 109 -6.95 7.23 12.82
N ARG A 110 -7.74 8.29 13.04
CA ARG A 110 -7.33 9.64 12.65
C ARG A 110 -6.41 10.17 13.74
N GLU A 111 -5.24 10.61 13.32
CA GLU A 111 -4.23 11.17 14.21
C GLU A 111 -3.83 12.58 13.78
N ARG A 112 -3.13 13.27 14.67
CA ARG A 112 -2.54 14.56 14.35
C ARG A 112 -1.20 14.31 13.66
N GLY A 113 -1.11 14.70 12.39
CA GLY A 113 0.11 14.80 11.61
C GLY A 113 1.03 15.88 12.14
N MET A 114 2.32 15.75 11.86
CA MET A 114 3.20 16.89 11.77
C MET A 114 2.74 17.73 10.58
N ASP A 115 1.99 18.77 10.87
CA ASP A 115 1.53 19.72 9.86
C ASP A 115 2.72 20.19 9.01
N ARG A 116 2.71 19.85 7.71
CA ARG A 116 3.74 20.26 6.75
C ARG A 116 3.90 21.77 6.74
N GLU A 117 2.83 22.52 7.01
CA GLU A 117 2.92 23.97 7.18
C GLU A 117 3.64 24.35 8.47
N THR A 118 3.44 23.61 9.55
CA THR A 118 4.19 23.77 10.79
C THR A 118 5.69 23.51 10.55
N LEU A 119 6.08 22.46 9.81
CA LEU A 119 7.48 22.23 9.45
C LEU A 119 8.03 23.34 8.53
N LYS A 120 7.28 23.75 7.49
CA LYS A 120 7.66 24.89 6.62
C LYS A 120 7.77 26.19 7.41
N TRP A 121 6.91 26.40 8.39
CA TRP A 121 6.93 27.56 9.27
C TRP A 121 8.13 27.50 10.21
N MET A 122 8.44 26.36 10.82
CA MET A 122 9.63 26.18 11.64
C MET A 122 10.89 26.46 10.83
N ASN A 123 10.96 25.97 9.59
CA ASN A 123 12.07 26.28 8.69
C ASN A 123 12.13 27.76 8.33
N ARG A 124 11.00 28.42 8.03
CA ARG A 124 10.95 29.87 7.77
C ARG A 124 11.37 30.68 9.00
N GLN A 125 10.92 30.30 10.19
CA GLN A 125 11.33 30.93 11.45
C GLN A 125 12.81 30.75 11.71
N ASN A 126 13.35 29.55 11.48
CA ASN A 126 14.79 29.31 11.62
C ASN A 126 15.60 30.16 10.63
N GLN A 127 15.15 30.26 9.37
CA GLN A 127 15.77 31.13 8.37
C GLN A 127 15.71 32.61 8.76
N LEU A 128 14.59 33.08 9.31
CA LEU A 128 14.45 34.46 9.81
C LEU A 128 15.37 34.73 11.01
N ARG A 129 15.52 33.76 11.92
CA ARG A 129 16.49 33.86 13.03
C ARG A 129 17.92 33.94 12.51
N MET A 130 18.32 33.04 11.62
CA MET A 130 19.65 33.08 11.01
C MET A 130 19.92 34.41 10.29
N TYR A 131 18.93 34.95 9.58
CA TYR A 131 19.05 36.27 8.95
C TYR A 131 19.22 37.39 9.98
N ASN A 132 18.45 37.35 11.07
CA ASN A 132 18.56 38.32 12.16
C ASN A 132 19.93 38.25 12.85
N ASP A 133 20.43 37.06 13.14
CA ASP A 133 21.73 36.87 13.79
C ASP A 133 22.86 37.47 12.93
N VAL A 134 22.86 37.20 11.62
CA VAL A 134 23.83 37.80 10.69
C VAL A 134 23.75 39.34 10.66
N GLN A 135 22.55 39.91 10.74
CA GLN A 135 22.38 41.37 10.77
C GLN A 135 22.86 41.98 12.09
N VAL A 136 22.59 41.32 13.21
CA VAL A 136 23.10 41.73 14.53
C VAL A 136 24.62 41.68 14.54
N ASP A 137 25.23 40.57 14.10
CA ASP A 137 26.69 40.44 13.99
C ASP A 137 27.33 41.55 13.14
N GLN A 138 26.68 41.92 12.03
CA GLN A 138 27.14 43.02 11.18
C GLN A 138 27.05 44.39 11.87
N LEU A 139 25.96 44.66 12.59
CA LEU A 139 25.78 45.91 13.33
C LEU A 139 26.72 46.00 14.54
N GLU A 140 26.95 44.90 15.25
CA GLU A 140 27.96 44.81 16.31
C GLU A 140 29.37 45.04 15.77
N ALA A 141 29.71 44.46 14.62
CA ALA A 141 30.99 44.71 13.96
C ALA A 141 31.16 46.19 13.58
N GLN A 142 30.10 46.84 13.08
CA GLN A 142 30.11 48.29 12.79
C GLN A 142 30.27 49.13 14.06
N LEU A 143 29.57 48.78 15.14
CA LEU A 143 29.70 49.43 16.44
C LEU A 143 31.12 49.32 16.98
N ASN A 144 31.71 48.11 16.92
CA ASN A 144 33.08 47.86 17.33
C ASN A 144 34.09 48.67 16.48
N ALA A 145 33.88 48.74 15.16
CA ALA A 145 34.72 49.55 14.27
C ALA A 145 34.59 51.06 14.58
N ALA A 146 33.39 51.53 14.91
CA ALA A 146 33.16 52.92 15.34
C ALA A 146 33.89 53.22 16.66
N HIS A 147 33.86 52.31 17.64
CA HIS A 147 34.63 52.44 18.88
C HIS A 147 36.16 52.48 18.64
N GLN A 148 36.66 51.62 17.75
CA GLN A 148 38.10 51.62 17.39
C GLN A 148 38.52 52.93 16.70
N THR A 149 37.71 53.42 15.76
CA THR A 149 37.96 54.70 15.08
C THR A 149 37.88 55.88 16.06
N ALA A 150 36.88 55.85 16.95
CA ALA A 150 36.69 56.85 17.99
C ALA A 150 37.87 56.93 18.96
N SER A 151 38.44 55.79 19.36
CA SER A 151 39.60 55.73 20.26
C SER A 151 40.92 56.13 19.58
N ALA A 152 41.07 55.89 18.26
CA ALA A 152 42.26 56.28 17.50
C ALA A 152 42.36 57.80 17.27
N GLN A 153 41.24 58.51 17.17
CA GLN A 153 41.19 59.96 17.07
C GLN A 153 41.17 60.59 18.48
N SER A 154 42.33 60.77 19.11
CA SER A 154 42.49 61.46 20.40
C SER A 154 42.21 62.96 20.31
N GLU A 155 40.94 63.34 20.28
CA GLU A 155 40.51 64.68 20.68
C GLU A 155 39.88 64.61 22.07
N THR A 156 40.25 65.55 22.95
CA THR A 156 39.72 65.71 24.31
C THR A 156 38.22 65.98 24.28
N LEU A 157 37.41 64.93 24.31
CA LEU A 157 35.97 65.01 24.55
C LEU A 157 35.71 65.36 26.01
N ALA A 158 34.65 66.13 26.26
CA ALA A 158 34.20 66.42 27.62
C ALA A 158 33.70 65.12 28.29
N PRO A 159 33.81 64.99 29.63
CA PRO A 159 33.30 63.83 30.35
C PRO A 159 31.81 63.61 30.07
N GLY A 160 31.47 62.49 29.42
CA GLY A 160 30.10 62.10 29.07
C GLY A 160 29.68 62.32 27.62
N GLU A 161 30.57 62.86 26.77
CA GLU A 161 30.25 63.10 25.36
C GLU A 161 30.62 61.87 24.49
N VAL A 162 29.61 61.20 23.92
CA VAL A 162 29.79 60.07 23.00
C VAL A 162 29.97 60.59 21.59
N LYS A 163 30.97 60.08 20.85
CA LYS A 163 31.20 60.50 19.46
C LYS A 163 29.95 60.23 18.60
N PRO A 164 29.60 61.14 17.67
CA PRO A 164 28.42 61.00 16.82
C PRO A 164 28.34 59.65 16.09
N GLU A 165 29.48 59.13 15.65
CA GLU A 165 29.60 57.85 14.93
C GLU A 165 29.19 56.64 15.77
N VAL A 166 29.64 56.58 17.03
CA VAL A 166 29.26 55.53 17.98
C VAL A 166 27.76 55.61 18.29
N ARG A 167 27.25 56.84 18.53
CA ARG A 167 25.83 57.06 18.79
C ARG A 167 24.93 56.61 17.63
N VAL A 168 25.35 56.85 16.38
CA VAL A 168 24.61 56.40 15.19
C VAL A 168 24.61 54.88 15.07
N ALA A 169 25.74 54.22 15.32
CA ALA A 169 25.84 52.76 15.30
C ALA A 169 25.00 52.10 16.42
N GLU A 170 25.04 52.64 17.64
CA GLU A 170 24.21 52.20 18.76
C GLU A 170 22.71 52.34 18.46
N GLN A 171 22.29 53.49 17.88
CA GLN A 171 20.90 53.71 17.48
C GLN A 171 20.45 52.76 16.36
N ALA A 172 21.36 52.41 15.45
CA ALA A 172 21.07 51.45 14.38
C ALA A 172 20.86 50.03 14.93
N LEU A 173 21.71 49.58 15.86
CA LEU A 173 21.57 48.29 16.54
C LEU A 173 20.28 48.22 17.37
N GLN A 174 20.05 49.20 18.26
CA GLN A 174 18.82 49.26 19.07
C GLN A 174 17.55 49.34 18.21
N GLY A 175 17.58 50.14 17.14
CA GLY A 175 16.48 50.24 16.20
C GLY A 175 16.24 48.95 15.39
N TYR A 176 17.28 48.14 15.17
CA TYR A 176 17.15 46.83 14.54
C TYR A 176 16.54 45.81 15.51
N GLU A 177 17.04 45.70 16.74
CA GLU A 177 16.53 44.78 17.76
C GLU A 177 15.04 45.01 18.09
N LEU A 178 14.63 46.28 18.18
CA LEU A 178 13.21 46.63 18.40
C LEU A 178 12.30 46.19 17.24
N ARG A 179 12.80 46.25 16.00
CA ARG A 179 12.04 45.83 14.81
C ARG A 179 12.07 44.31 14.61
N SER A 180 13.21 43.66 14.88
CA SER A 180 13.34 42.21 14.77
C SER A 180 12.44 41.49 15.78
N GLY A 181 12.31 42.03 17.00
CA GLY A 181 11.39 41.53 18.02
C GLY A 181 9.92 41.55 17.59
N GLN A 182 9.52 42.46 16.69
CA GLN A 182 8.16 42.53 16.14
C GLN A 182 7.93 41.60 14.94
N ILE A 183 8.96 41.32 14.14
CA ILE A 183 8.88 40.39 12.99
C ILE A 183 8.83 38.94 13.48
N ALA A 184 9.38 38.67 14.67
CA ALA A 184 9.33 37.38 15.33
C ALA A 184 8.02 37.13 16.12
N ASP A 185 7.01 38.00 16.01
CA ASP A 185 5.72 37.83 16.69
C ASP A 185 4.97 36.59 16.15
N GLY A 186 5.31 35.45 16.75
CA GLY A 186 4.89 34.11 16.37
C GLY A 186 3.52 33.72 16.93
N THR A 187 2.68 34.67 17.35
CA THR A 187 1.43 34.40 18.09
C THR A 187 0.47 33.45 17.35
N PHE A 188 0.35 33.53 16.02
CA PHE A 188 -0.53 32.64 15.25
C PHE A 188 -0.16 31.15 15.34
N TYR A 189 1.14 30.80 15.34
CA TYR A 189 1.60 29.41 15.43
C TYR A 189 2.05 29.01 16.84
N ALA A 190 2.40 29.97 17.70
CA ALA A 190 2.66 29.73 19.12
C ALA A 190 1.44 29.14 19.83
N ASP A 191 0.21 29.50 19.44
CA ASP A 191 -1.01 28.89 19.96
C ASP A 191 -1.26 27.47 19.43
N ARG A 192 -0.84 27.16 18.19
CA ARG A 192 -0.86 25.78 17.63
C ARG A 192 0.21 24.88 18.25
N ILE A 193 1.39 25.42 18.54
CA ILE A 193 2.53 24.73 19.15
C ILE A 193 2.32 24.53 20.66
N SER A 194 1.76 25.53 21.35
CA SER A 194 1.42 25.43 22.77
C SER A 194 0.20 24.55 23.07
N GLY A 195 -0.42 23.96 22.04
CA GLY A 195 -1.55 23.06 22.16
C GLY A 195 -2.87 23.73 22.54
N LYS A 196 -2.93 25.07 22.50
CA LYS A 196 -4.14 25.84 22.82
C LYS A 196 -5.14 25.89 21.67
N ALA A 197 -4.66 25.88 20.43
CA ALA A 197 -5.53 25.70 19.26
C ALA A 197 -5.93 24.22 19.14
N LYS A 198 -7.24 23.95 19.12
CA LYS A 198 -7.79 22.62 18.88
C LYS A 198 -7.63 22.29 17.39
N VAL A 199 -6.46 21.78 17.01
CA VAL A 199 -6.18 21.33 15.64
C VAL A 199 -6.85 19.97 15.45
N GLU A 200 -7.73 19.88 14.46
CA GLU A 200 -8.39 18.62 14.12
C GLU A 200 -7.39 17.65 13.46
N PRO A 201 -7.58 16.32 13.61
CA PRO A 201 -6.73 15.33 12.97
C PRO A 201 -6.60 15.51 11.45
N ASN A 202 -5.39 15.36 10.92
CA ASN A 202 -5.04 15.52 9.50
C ASN A 202 -4.11 14.38 9.00
N ALA A 203 -3.96 13.33 9.80
CA ALA A 203 -3.23 12.13 9.45
C ALA A 203 -4.07 10.88 9.70
N LEU A 204 -3.72 9.81 8.99
CA LEU A 204 -4.32 8.50 9.09
C LEU A 204 -3.27 7.50 9.53
N LYS A 205 -3.49 6.86 10.69
CA LYS A 205 -2.74 5.71 11.15
C LYS A 205 -3.54 4.45 10.87
N ILE A 206 -2.92 3.48 10.24
CA ILE A 206 -3.50 2.17 9.92
C ILE A 206 -2.61 1.12 10.56
N SER A 207 -3.19 0.22 11.35
CA SER A 207 -2.49 -0.95 11.86
C SER A 207 -3.24 -2.23 11.49
N ALA A 208 -2.48 -3.29 11.21
CA ALA A 208 -3.02 -4.60 10.89
C ALA A 208 -2.00 -5.68 11.21
N THR A 209 -2.45 -6.92 11.34
CA THR A 209 -1.59 -8.09 11.46
C THR A 209 -1.68 -8.92 10.18
N LEU A 210 -0.55 -9.16 9.54
CA LEU A 210 -0.43 -9.94 8.30
C LEU A 210 0.19 -11.30 8.57
N ALA A 211 -0.33 -12.34 7.93
CA ALA A 211 0.28 -13.67 7.88
C ALA A 211 -0.03 -14.34 6.53
N SER A 212 0.87 -15.19 6.04
CA SER A 212 0.70 -15.94 4.81
C SER A 212 1.12 -17.40 5.01
N PRO A 213 0.34 -18.40 4.55
CA PRO A 213 0.73 -19.80 4.67
C PRO A 213 1.99 -20.15 3.85
N VAL A 214 2.38 -19.27 2.92
CA VAL A 214 3.57 -19.38 2.07
C VAL A 214 4.39 -18.10 2.24
N LYS A 215 5.72 -18.23 2.31
CA LYS A 215 6.64 -17.09 2.29
C LYS A 215 6.45 -16.26 1.02
N ILE A 216 6.28 -14.95 1.18
CA ILE A 216 6.17 -13.97 0.08
C ILE A 216 7.25 -12.92 0.31
N THR A 217 8.21 -12.80 -0.60
CA THR A 217 9.26 -11.77 -0.55
C THR A 217 8.87 -10.53 -1.35
N ASP A 218 9.45 -9.38 -1.00
CA ASP A 218 9.27 -8.09 -1.69
C ASP A 218 7.80 -7.70 -1.93
N ALA A 219 6.95 -7.92 -0.93
CA ALA A 219 5.57 -7.52 -0.96
C ALA A 219 5.41 -6.04 -0.59
N TYR A 220 4.36 -5.43 -1.13
CA TYR A 220 3.91 -4.10 -0.75
C TYR A 220 2.39 -4.06 -0.64
N LEU A 221 1.88 -3.06 0.07
CA LEU A 221 0.46 -2.81 0.25
C LEU A 221 0.04 -1.61 -0.61
N ALA A 222 -1.16 -1.69 -1.16
CA ALA A 222 -1.92 -0.54 -1.61
C ALA A 222 -3.14 -0.37 -0.69
N PHE A 223 -3.24 0.81 -0.07
CA PHE A 223 -4.39 1.22 0.71
C PHE A 223 -5.28 2.08 -0.17
N VAL A 224 -6.55 1.70 -0.32
CA VAL A 224 -7.57 2.53 -0.96
C VAL A 224 -8.46 3.07 0.13
N THR A 225 -8.49 4.39 0.31
CA THR A 225 -9.31 5.02 1.34
C THR A 225 -10.28 6.01 0.71
N ARG A 226 -11.53 5.96 1.17
CA ARG A 226 -12.50 7.02 0.89
C ARG A 226 -12.58 7.92 2.11
N THR A 227 -12.28 9.19 1.93
CA THR A 227 -12.42 10.22 2.96
C THR A 227 -13.50 11.21 2.58
N SER A 228 -13.99 11.96 3.56
CA SER A 228 -14.81 13.14 3.30
C SER A 228 -14.37 14.34 4.12
N SER A 229 -14.29 15.51 3.50
CA SER A 229 -14.04 16.78 4.18
C SER A 229 -15.20 17.76 3.93
N PRO A 230 -15.41 18.77 4.80
CA PRO A 230 -16.44 19.79 4.59
C PRO A 230 -16.28 20.54 3.26
N ASP A 231 -15.03 20.76 2.83
CA ASP A 231 -14.70 21.64 1.71
C ASP A 231 -14.60 20.89 0.37
N GLU A 232 -14.15 19.63 0.37
CA GLU A 232 -13.84 18.88 -0.87
C GLU A 232 -14.86 17.77 -1.17
N GLY A 233 -15.81 17.50 -0.26
CA GLY A 233 -16.76 16.41 -0.44
C GLY A 233 -16.13 15.05 -0.19
N TYR A 234 -16.28 14.09 -1.11
CA TYR A 234 -15.68 12.75 -1.01
C TYR A 234 -14.46 12.64 -1.90
N THR A 235 -13.37 12.13 -1.34
CA THR A 235 -12.09 11.94 -2.05
C THR A 235 -11.60 10.51 -1.85
N ASP A 236 -11.31 9.82 -2.94
CA ASP A 236 -10.64 8.52 -2.92
C ASP A 236 -9.13 8.76 -2.99
N ASN A 237 -8.39 8.08 -2.11
CA ASN A 237 -6.94 8.21 -2.02
C ASN A 237 -6.32 6.83 -2.07
N VAL A 238 -5.22 6.69 -2.79
CA VAL A 238 -4.44 5.45 -2.87
C VAL A 238 -3.05 5.70 -2.32
N PHE A 239 -2.58 4.82 -1.43
CA PHE A 239 -1.24 4.93 -0.87
C PHE A 239 -0.52 3.60 -0.92
N PHE A 240 0.79 3.66 -1.14
CA PHE A 240 1.63 2.48 -1.15
C PHE A 240 2.51 2.41 0.10
N HIS A 241 2.72 1.19 0.59
CA HIS A 241 3.64 0.90 1.68
C HIS A 241 4.40 -0.39 1.42
N HIS A 242 5.73 -0.31 1.36
CA HIS A 242 6.58 -1.49 1.22
C HIS A 242 6.62 -2.24 2.56
N ILE A 243 6.39 -3.55 2.53
CA ILE A 243 6.37 -4.39 3.74
C ILE A 243 7.46 -5.47 3.72
N GLY A 244 8.13 -5.66 2.58
CA GLY A 244 9.17 -6.68 2.44
C GLY A 244 8.59 -8.08 2.52
N GLU A 245 9.06 -8.89 3.46
CA GLU A 245 8.67 -10.31 3.55
C GLU A 245 7.38 -10.54 4.36
N ILE A 246 6.54 -11.49 3.94
CA ILE A 246 5.41 -12.02 4.69
C ILE A 246 5.60 -13.53 4.86
N GLU A 247 5.51 -14.01 6.10
CA GLU A 247 5.66 -15.43 6.46
C GLU A 247 4.41 -15.97 7.15
N SER A 248 4.46 -17.23 7.60
CA SER A 248 3.38 -17.87 8.38
C SER A 248 3.22 -17.29 9.77
N GLU A 249 4.28 -16.72 10.34
CA GLU A 249 4.21 -16.04 11.63
C GLU A 249 3.50 -14.69 11.47
N PRO A 250 2.41 -14.42 12.24
CA PRO A 250 1.71 -13.16 12.17
C PRO A 250 2.61 -11.98 12.56
N ARG A 251 2.69 -10.98 11.68
CA ARG A 251 3.47 -9.76 11.91
C ARG A 251 2.56 -8.54 11.94
N GLU A 252 2.71 -7.70 12.95
CA GLU A 252 2.05 -6.41 13.01
C GLU A 252 2.73 -5.41 12.07
N ILE A 253 1.91 -4.64 11.36
CA ILE A 253 2.34 -3.53 10.55
C ILE A 253 1.64 -2.27 11.02
N GLU A 254 2.37 -1.17 10.97
CA GLU A 254 1.85 0.16 11.25
C GLU A 254 2.22 1.07 10.10
N PHE A 255 1.22 1.75 9.56
CA PHE A 255 1.36 2.69 8.48
C PHE A 255 0.79 4.04 8.91
N TYR A 256 1.51 5.10 8.56
CA TYR A 256 1.15 6.46 8.91
C TYR A 256 1.20 7.34 7.66
N GLN A 257 0.07 7.97 7.34
CA GLN A 257 -0.06 8.84 6.18
C GLN A 257 -0.60 10.20 6.60
N GLU A 258 0.18 11.23 6.33
CA GLU A 258 -0.18 12.63 6.55
C GLU A 258 -0.73 13.26 5.26
N GLY A 259 -1.21 14.50 5.40
CA GLY A 259 -1.61 15.34 4.26
C GLY A 259 -3.10 15.28 3.93
N PHE A 260 -3.92 14.71 4.82
CA PHE A 260 -5.37 14.81 4.68
C PHE A 260 -5.85 16.21 5.08
N PRO A 261 -6.97 16.70 4.52
CA PRO A 261 -7.60 17.93 4.99
C PRO A 261 -7.90 17.90 6.49
N GLU A 262 -7.79 19.04 7.17
CA GLU A 262 -8.10 19.12 8.60
C GLU A 262 -9.57 18.72 8.85
N GLY A 263 -9.78 17.84 9.83
CA GLY A 263 -11.12 17.38 10.19
C GLY A 263 -11.74 16.36 9.23
N PHE A 264 -10.96 15.78 8.31
CA PHE A 264 -11.46 14.72 7.41
C PHE A 264 -12.09 13.56 8.18
N HIS A 265 -13.09 12.91 7.59
CA HIS A 265 -13.68 11.67 8.10
C HIS A 265 -13.31 10.51 7.18
N LEU A 266 -12.73 9.46 7.76
CA LEU A 266 -12.54 8.18 7.05
C LEU A 266 -13.89 7.48 6.89
N LYS A 267 -14.21 7.07 5.67
CA LYS A 267 -15.45 6.35 5.34
C LYS A 267 -15.20 4.87 5.10
N THR A 268 -14.23 4.56 4.24
CA THR A 268 -13.82 3.20 3.94
C THR A 268 -12.31 3.11 3.85
N ILE A 269 -11.80 1.91 4.12
CA ILE A 269 -10.40 1.55 3.94
C ILE A 269 -10.36 0.12 3.42
N ASP A 270 -9.75 -0.05 2.26
CA ASP A 270 -9.49 -1.34 1.64
C ASP A 270 -7.98 -1.55 1.55
N ILE A 271 -7.53 -2.77 1.84
CA ILE A 271 -6.12 -3.16 1.83
C ILE A 271 -5.92 -4.23 0.78
N HIS A 272 -4.99 -3.97 -0.12
CA HIS A 272 -4.60 -4.86 -1.20
C HIS A 272 -3.12 -5.18 -1.08
N VAL A 273 -2.74 -6.45 -1.22
CA VAL A 273 -1.35 -6.89 -1.13
C VAL A 273 -0.84 -7.18 -2.53
N PHE A 274 0.37 -6.72 -2.86
CA PHE A 274 0.96 -6.88 -4.17
C PHE A 274 2.37 -7.46 -4.08
N LYS A 275 2.77 -8.17 -5.14
CA LYS A 275 4.16 -8.53 -5.45
C LYS A 275 4.36 -8.39 -6.96
N ASN A 276 5.43 -7.72 -7.38
CA ASN A 276 5.74 -7.50 -8.80
C ASN A 276 4.52 -7.01 -9.61
N GLY A 277 3.77 -6.05 -9.07
CA GLY A 277 2.60 -5.45 -9.75
C GLY A 277 1.35 -6.31 -9.77
N ARG A 278 1.42 -7.53 -9.20
CA ARG A 278 0.31 -8.47 -9.18
C ARG A 278 -0.27 -8.54 -7.79
N GLU A 279 -1.59 -8.39 -7.72
CA GLU A 279 -2.30 -8.48 -6.46
C GLU A 279 -2.40 -9.93 -5.99
N ILE A 280 -2.11 -10.14 -4.71
CA ILE A 280 -2.23 -11.42 -4.02
C ILE A 280 -3.52 -11.37 -3.21
N VAL A 281 -4.35 -12.40 -3.35
CA VAL A 281 -5.63 -12.50 -2.65
C VAL A 281 -5.43 -12.50 -1.12
N SER A 282 -6.29 -11.80 -0.41
CA SER A 282 -6.35 -11.79 1.05
C SER A 282 -7.74 -12.17 1.56
N ASN A 283 -7.88 -12.51 2.83
CA ASN A 283 -9.20 -12.74 3.46
C ASN A 283 -10.12 -11.50 3.48
N VAL A 284 -9.57 -10.30 3.28
CA VAL A 284 -10.35 -9.04 3.22
C VAL A 284 -10.66 -8.59 1.80
N SER A 285 -10.12 -9.26 0.77
CA SER A 285 -10.44 -8.97 -0.63
C SER A 285 -11.94 -9.13 -0.89
N PRO A 286 -12.59 -8.21 -1.64
CA PRO A 286 -14.03 -8.25 -1.84
C PRO A 286 -14.47 -9.39 -2.78
N LYS A 287 -15.70 -9.86 -2.59
CA LYS A 287 -16.42 -10.79 -3.50
C LYS A 287 -15.63 -12.06 -3.85
N GLN A 288 -15.10 -12.74 -2.83
CA GLN A 288 -14.35 -13.98 -3.02
C GLN A 288 -15.25 -15.20 -3.26
N LEU A 289 -14.89 -15.99 -4.27
CA LEU A 289 -15.47 -17.29 -4.57
C LEU A 289 -14.37 -18.37 -4.48
N PRO A 290 -14.47 -19.33 -3.54
CA PRO A 290 -13.52 -20.42 -3.43
C PRO A 290 -13.66 -21.41 -4.59
N LEU A 291 -12.55 -21.75 -5.23
CA LEU A 291 -12.48 -22.71 -6.34
C LEU A 291 -11.57 -23.88 -5.99
N SER A 292 -11.97 -25.08 -6.37
CA SER A 292 -11.10 -26.25 -6.46
C SER A 292 -10.17 -26.14 -7.67
N ARG A 293 -9.12 -26.95 -7.73
CA ARG A 293 -8.19 -26.97 -8.87
C ARG A 293 -8.90 -27.31 -10.18
N ALA A 294 -9.88 -28.22 -10.15
CA ALA A 294 -10.64 -28.59 -11.35
C ALA A 294 -11.53 -27.43 -11.85
N GLU A 295 -12.28 -26.79 -10.93
CA GLU A 295 -13.12 -25.62 -11.25
C GLU A 295 -12.29 -24.44 -11.76
N LEU A 296 -11.07 -24.25 -11.25
CA LEU A 296 -10.13 -23.24 -11.73
C LEU A 296 -9.76 -23.43 -13.20
N HIS A 297 -9.33 -24.64 -13.57
CA HIS A 297 -8.94 -24.95 -14.96
C HIS A 297 -10.13 -24.78 -15.92
N GLU A 298 -11.32 -25.22 -15.51
CA GLU A 298 -12.55 -25.02 -16.29
C GLU A 298 -12.85 -23.53 -16.48
N TYR A 299 -12.79 -22.73 -15.40
CA TYR A 299 -12.99 -21.29 -15.47
C TYR A 299 -12.00 -20.61 -16.43
N VAL A 300 -10.71 -20.94 -16.30
CA VAL A 300 -9.63 -20.39 -17.15
C VAL A 300 -9.84 -20.73 -18.63
N ALA A 301 -10.20 -21.98 -18.93
CA ALA A 301 -10.46 -22.41 -20.30
C ALA A 301 -11.67 -21.66 -20.89
N LEU A 302 -12.77 -21.56 -20.15
CA LEU A 302 -13.97 -20.83 -20.57
C LEU A 302 -13.70 -19.34 -20.78
N GLU A 303 -12.96 -18.70 -19.87
CA GLU A 303 -12.57 -17.30 -19.99
C GLU A 303 -11.73 -17.07 -21.26
N ARG A 304 -10.70 -17.91 -21.48
CA ARG A 304 -9.82 -17.84 -22.66
C ARG A 304 -10.61 -17.97 -23.97
N VAL A 305 -11.51 -18.95 -24.06
CA VAL A 305 -12.40 -19.14 -25.24
C VAL A 305 -13.31 -17.93 -25.45
N SER A 306 -13.92 -17.43 -24.37
CA SER A 306 -14.86 -16.31 -24.43
C SER A 306 -14.20 -15.03 -24.97
N MET A 307 -12.97 -14.74 -24.54
CA MET A 307 -12.20 -13.56 -24.97
C MET A 307 -11.61 -13.69 -26.38
N HIS A 308 -11.45 -14.91 -26.91
CA HIS A 308 -10.73 -15.18 -28.15
C HIS A 308 -11.51 -16.08 -29.12
N ARG A 309 -12.82 -15.83 -29.26
CA ARG A 309 -13.71 -16.59 -30.15
C ARG A 309 -13.18 -16.62 -31.58
N GLY A 310 -13.14 -17.82 -32.16
CA GLY A 310 -12.70 -18.05 -33.54
C GLY A 310 -11.20 -17.84 -33.79
N LYS A 311 -10.40 -17.53 -32.77
CA LYS A 311 -8.96 -17.25 -32.91
C LYS A 311 -8.12 -18.50 -32.66
N THR A 312 -6.98 -18.58 -33.33
CA THR A 312 -5.92 -19.56 -33.05
C THR A 312 -4.79 -18.83 -32.33
N ILE A 313 -4.52 -19.22 -31.08
CA ILE A 313 -3.51 -18.58 -30.21
C ILE A 313 -2.82 -19.64 -29.33
N PRO A 314 -1.54 -19.45 -28.98
CA PRO A 314 -0.80 -20.41 -28.16
C PRO A 314 -1.28 -20.41 -26.69
N ALA A 315 -0.83 -21.44 -25.96
CA ALA A 315 -0.98 -21.51 -24.52
C ALA A 315 -0.14 -20.41 -23.84
N GLU A 316 -0.58 -19.96 -22.66
CA GLU A 316 0.04 -18.81 -21.97
C GLU A 316 -0.01 -18.99 -20.45
N PRO A 317 1.08 -18.74 -19.70
CA PRO A 317 1.09 -18.89 -18.25
C PRO A 317 0.23 -17.82 -17.54
N ILE A 318 -0.37 -18.19 -16.39
CA ILE A 318 -1.15 -17.26 -15.56
C ILE A 318 -0.32 -16.86 -14.33
N TRP A 319 0.35 -15.71 -14.44
CA TRP A 319 1.21 -15.18 -13.38
C TRP A 319 0.49 -14.62 -12.16
N THR A 320 -0.85 -14.53 -12.16
CA THR A 320 -1.61 -14.22 -10.93
C THR A 320 -1.77 -15.47 -10.04
N LEU A 321 -1.57 -16.67 -10.62
CA LEU A 321 -1.63 -17.96 -9.95
C LEU A 321 -0.23 -18.53 -9.68
N THR A 322 0.73 -17.63 -9.42
CA THR A 322 2.16 -17.98 -9.33
C THR A 322 2.47 -19.01 -8.23
N PRO A 323 3.23 -20.07 -8.55
CA PRO A 323 3.73 -21.10 -7.62
C PRO A 323 4.42 -20.59 -6.34
N PRO A 324 4.44 -21.38 -5.23
CA PRO A 324 4.92 -20.89 -3.93
C PRO A 324 6.40 -20.59 -3.96
N ALA A 325 7.15 -21.40 -4.71
CA ALA A 325 8.59 -21.24 -4.91
C ALA A 325 8.94 -19.87 -5.50
N LEU A 326 8.13 -19.35 -6.42
CA LEU A 326 8.35 -18.04 -7.05
C LEU A 326 7.95 -16.87 -6.14
N LEU A 327 6.89 -17.04 -5.35
CA LEU A 327 6.52 -16.03 -4.34
C LEU A 327 7.59 -15.89 -3.25
N ALA A 328 8.20 -17.02 -2.86
CA ALA A 328 9.19 -17.12 -1.80
C ALA A 328 10.61 -16.69 -2.22
N SER A 329 10.89 -16.58 -3.52
CA SER A 329 12.19 -16.16 -4.02
C SER A 329 12.25 -14.65 -4.27
N SER A 330 13.42 -14.07 -3.97
CA SER A 330 13.81 -12.71 -4.36
C SER A 330 14.79 -12.69 -5.55
N ASP A 331 15.38 -13.83 -5.92
CA ASP A 331 16.38 -13.93 -6.98
C ASP A 331 15.77 -14.52 -8.26
N PRO A 332 15.67 -13.74 -9.35
CA PRO A 332 15.20 -14.24 -10.64
C PRO A 332 16.13 -15.28 -11.27
N HIS A 333 17.42 -15.30 -10.92
CA HIS A 333 18.40 -16.22 -11.51
C HIS A 333 18.17 -17.68 -11.13
N ASP A 334 17.56 -17.95 -9.97
CA ASP A 334 17.16 -19.30 -9.54
C ASP A 334 16.13 -19.94 -10.49
N PHE A 335 15.50 -19.13 -11.34
CA PHE A 335 14.39 -19.51 -12.22
C PHE A 335 14.66 -19.16 -13.69
N ASP A 336 15.91 -18.85 -14.06
CA ASP A 336 16.31 -18.47 -15.42
C ASP A 336 16.55 -19.70 -16.31
N PHE A 337 15.47 -20.45 -16.56
CA PHE A 337 15.48 -21.66 -17.36
C PHE A 337 14.38 -21.55 -18.42
N PRO A 338 14.69 -21.03 -19.63
CA PRO A 338 13.73 -21.04 -20.72
C PRO A 338 13.43 -22.48 -21.11
N VAL A 339 12.14 -22.83 -21.14
CA VAL A 339 11.68 -24.20 -21.44
C VAL A 339 10.39 -24.16 -22.24
N VAL A 340 10.23 -25.13 -23.14
CA VAL A 340 8.97 -25.40 -23.84
C VAL A 340 8.17 -26.39 -23.01
N VAL A 341 7.01 -25.95 -22.52
CA VAL A 341 6.08 -26.73 -21.69
C VAL A 341 4.94 -27.23 -22.55
N GLU A 342 4.57 -28.50 -22.38
CA GLU A 342 3.40 -29.11 -22.99
C GLU A 342 2.19 -28.93 -22.09
N VAL A 343 1.10 -28.45 -22.68
CA VAL A 343 -0.12 -28.05 -21.96
C VAL A 343 -1.32 -28.73 -22.62
N ASP A 344 -2.20 -29.35 -21.82
CA ASP A 344 -3.44 -29.95 -22.31
C ASP A 344 -4.53 -28.91 -22.64
N GLU A 345 -5.68 -29.36 -23.15
CA GLU A 345 -6.83 -28.51 -23.49
C GLU A 345 -7.44 -27.78 -22.29
N MET A 346 -7.11 -28.18 -21.06
CA MET A 346 -7.55 -27.56 -19.81
C MET A 346 -6.50 -26.63 -19.20
N GLY A 347 -5.34 -26.46 -19.85
CA GLY A 347 -4.28 -25.60 -19.33
C GLY A 347 -3.41 -26.26 -18.26
N ARG A 348 -3.36 -27.60 -18.20
CA ARG A 348 -2.52 -28.35 -17.26
C ARG A 348 -1.21 -28.75 -17.93
N VAL A 349 -0.13 -28.69 -17.16
CA VAL A 349 1.18 -29.15 -17.63
C VAL A 349 1.22 -30.67 -17.71
N THR A 350 1.45 -31.21 -18.91
CA THR A 350 1.61 -32.65 -19.16
C THR A 350 3.07 -33.08 -19.27
N GLY A 351 3.94 -32.14 -19.64
CA GLY A 351 5.36 -32.40 -19.86
C GLY A 351 6.13 -31.13 -20.21
N TRP A 352 7.41 -31.30 -20.53
CA TRP A 352 8.28 -30.26 -21.05
C TRP A 352 9.39 -30.92 -21.88
N ASP A 353 10.13 -30.14 -22.66
CA ASP A 353 11.19 -30.67 -23.51
C ASP A 353 12.20 -31.53 -22.71
N SER A 354 12.27 -32.81 -23.06
CA SER A 354 13.19 -33.80 -22.49
C SER A 354 14.67 -33.42 -22.54
N LYS A 355 15.06 -32.51 -23.45
CA LYS A 355 16.43 -32.01 -23.56
C LYS A 355 16.80 -31.01 -22.47
N SER A 356 15.80 -30.41 -21.80
CA SER A 356 16.01 -29.41 -20.76
C SER A 356 16.26 -30.08 -19.42
N VAL A 357 17.48 -29.95 -18.89
CA VAL A 357 17.81 -30.40 -17.53
C VAL A 357 17.40 -29.32 -16.54
N LEU A 358 16.27 -29.52 -15.88
CA LEU A 358 15.70 -28.55 -14.93
C LEU A 358 16.01 -28.95 -13.48
N PRO A 359 16.38 -28.00 -12.60
CA PRO A 359 16.46 -28.25 -11.18
C PRO A 359 15.12 -28.73 -10.59
N PRO A 360 15.11 -29.57 -9.54
CA PRO A 360 13.88 -30.08 -8.93
C PRO A 360 12.89 -28.98 -8.50
N THR A 361 13.40 -27.85 -8.00
CA THR A 361 12.59 -26.68 -7.63
C THR A 361 11.85 -26.08 -8.82
N VAL A 362 12.53 -25.96 -9.97
CA VAL A 362 11.94 -25.44 -11.22
C VAL A 362 10.89 -26.42 -11.74
N GLN A 363 11.18 -27.73 -11.72
CA GLN A 363 10.20 -28.75 -12.11
C GLN A 363 8.93 -28.71 -11.26
N ALA A 364 9.07 -28.57 -9.94
CA ALA A 364 7.95 -28.46 -9.02
C ALA A 364 7.12 -27.19 -9.29
N ALA A 365 7.78 -26.05 -9.51
CA ALA A 365 7.12 -24.81 -9.86
C ALA A 365 6.37 -24.90 -11.19
N LEU A 366 6.96 -25.51 -12.23
CA LEU A 366 6.29 -25.71 -13.52
C LEU A 366 5.05 -26.60 -13.41
N LYS A 367 5.11 -27.70 -12.64
CA LYS A 367 3.94 -28.58 -12.41
C LYS A 367 2.80 -27.89 -11.66
N ASP A 368 3.13 -26.91 -10.83
CA ASP A 368 2.12 -26.15 -10.07
C ASP A 368 1.58 -24.94 -10.85
N LEU A 369 2.29 -24.51 -11.90
CA LEU A 369 1.88 -23.37 -12.73
C LEU A 369 0.62 -23.71 -13.54
N VAL A 370 -0.29 -22.74 -13.63
CA VAL A 370 -1.54 -22.85 -14.38
C VAL A 370 -1.39 -22.07 -15.69
N PHE A 371 -1.87 -22.66 -16.79
CA PHE A 371 -1.85 -22.05 -18.11
C PHE A 371 -3.27 -21.77 -18.61
N LYS A 372 -3.41 -20.73 -19.42
CA LYS A 372 -4.50 -20.61 -20.39
C LYS A 372 -4.21 -21.62 -21.51
N PRO A 373 -5.18 -22.47 -21.90
CA PRO A 373 -4.94 -23.45 -22.95
C PRO A 373 -4.70 -22.77 -24.31
N ALA A 374 -4.06 -23.50 -25.22
CA ALA A 374 -3.98 -23.09 -26.62
C ALA A 374 -5.37 -23.18 -27.26
N LEU A 375 -5.65 -22.29 -28.20
CA LEU A 375 -6.88 -22.32 -28.99
C LEU A 375 -6.57 -22.60 -30.45
N ASN A 376 -7.41 -23.39 -31.09
CA ASN A 376 -7.47 -23.51 -32.54
C ASN A 376 -8.88 -23.18 -33.01
N ALA A 377 -9.03 -22.10 -33.80
CA ALA A 377 -10.33 -21.59 -34.23
C ALA A 377 -11.34 -21.35 -33.07
N GLY A 378 -10.83 -20.96 -31.89
CA GLY A 378 -11.63 -20.72 -30.70
C GLY A 378 -11.92 -21.95 -29.83
N GLU A 379 -11.48 -23.15 -30.23
CA GLU A 379 -11.61 -24.37 -29.42
C GLU A 379 -10.34 -24.65 -28.62
N PRO A 380 -10.43 -25.00 -27.32
CA PRO A 380 -9.27 -25.42 -26.54
C PRO A 380 -8.66 -26.70 -27.10
N VAL A 381 -7.34 -26.68 -27.30
CA VAL A 381 -6.57 -27.83 -27.77
C VAL A 381 -5.28 -27.96 -26.96
N ALA A 382 -4.71 -29.16 -26.93
CA ALA A 382 -3.36 -29.34 -26.43
C ALA A 382 -2.37 -28.49 -27.25
N GLY A 383 -1.37 -27.92 -26.58
CA GLY A 383 -0.42 -27.01 -27.19
C GLY A 383 0.88 -26.92 -26.41
N GLN A 384 1.73 -26.00 -26.84
CA GLN A 384 3.01 -25.72 -26.21
C GLN A 384 3.10 -24.24 -25.84
N ALA A 385 3.83 -23.96 -24.77
CA ALA A 385 4.18 -22.60 -24.35
C ALA A 385 5.69 -22.55 -24.08
N GLU A 386 6.37 -21.59 -24.70
CA GLU A 386 7.71 -21.20 -24.28
C GLU A 386 7.58 -20.31 -23.04
N VAL A 387 8.23 -20.71 -21.95
CA VAL A 387 8.15 -20.00 -20.68
C VAL A 387 9.51 -19.94 -20.03
N SER A 388 9.84 -18.77 -19.48
CA SER A 388 10.88 -18.64 -18.46
C SER A 388 10.21 -18.26 -17.15
N LEU A 389 10.42 -19.04 -16.09
CA LEU A 389 9.87 -18.69 -14.78
C LEU A 389 10.46 -17.37 -14.23
N ARG A 390 11.61 -16.93 -14.78
CA ARG A 390 12.18 -15.60 -14.58
C ARG A 390 11.23 -14.47 -14.98
N ASP A 391 10.35 -14.68 -15.95
CA ASP A 391 9.42 -13.65 -16.45
C ASP A 391 8.42 -13.20 -15.37
N PHE A 392 8.18 -14.02 -14.35
CA PHE A 392 7.42 -13.61 -13.17
C PHE A 392 8.04 -12.41 -12.44
N PHE A 393 9.37 -12.28 -12.46
CA PHE A 393 10.10 -11.22 -11.77
C PHE A 393 10.30 -9.97 -12.63
N GLN A 394 9.98 -10.03 -13.92
CA GLN A 394 10.06 -8.87 -14.78
C GLN A 394 8.92 -7.90 -14.41
N LYS A 395 9.32 -6.64 -14.17
CA LYS A 395 8.46 -5.53 -13.75
C LYS A 395 7.94 -4.83 -14.99
#